data_AF-A0A8J1MKR5-F1
#
_entry.id   AF-A0A8J1MKR5-F1
#
_cell.length_a   1.000
_cell.length_b   1.000
_cell.length_c   1.000
_cell.angle_alpha   90.00
_cell.angle_beta   90.00
_cell.angle_gamma   90.00
#
_symmetry.space_group_name_H-M   'P 1'
#
loop_
_entity.id
_entity.type
_entity.pdbx_description
1 polymer ?
#
loop_
_entity_poly.entity_id
_entity_poly.type
_entity_poly.pdbx_seq_one_letter_code
_entity_poly.pdbx_strand_id
1 'polypeptide(L)'
;MIRALDFLSLFFLVFPIIFAERSFHPRDSAERQSKTEVQVRPIVTPRSAQRYLWKYGWIEPVLWESRPSHGKPTPTVENVIQSDRTNQEHLENTPFDSEFPTDIGLTLNPRFSGALHRFQEANKLVVTGKLDAATMKAMNVPRCGVPDRKVPEGEETQPEDHEENGSTIPSNLNESEEDSRDTHQESTEDVQERGQTLSLPAKRLVRRKRSQLLKAGAKTTAFSKHTLKWRLLGEGYSVWLSKEQQRYILRLAFRMWSEVVPLNFEEDLFSPAHLIDIKLGFGTRRHLGCSQLFDDMGREFAHAWQLGDIHFNDDEHFVPPNSEHGISLLKVAVHEIGHVLGLSHMNLLGSVMQPNYIPVNEKMELDLNDRMAIQKIYGKCSGRFNTVFDWVHQEPDDLGRQVSHYNTYFFRRSWYWRYENSSNRTWYGYPQELKVGWEGIPHADIDAFLHFWTKKKRFTFFFKGKLYWRYDDLNDKTYRQDPEGHIYPRLISDGFPGISGPIDTVFYDQRDHNIYFFHGRNVTAFGMESQKVVPGYPKAIEDLFPAAKSGDHPKGNLDSVYFSFSHKAIFFIKGSYVWNVATSDDLPYNSLLPHRLINEQWKDICDVHPSMLSMPRR
;
A
#
# COMPACT_ATOMS: atom_id res chain seq x y z
N MET A 1 -51.82 48.84 -36.11
CA MET A 1 -51.15 49.96 -36.80
C MET A 1 -49.73 50.02 -36.24
N ILE A 2 -48.70 49.63 -37.02
CA ILE A 2 -47.28 50.11 -37.00
C ILE A 2 -46.51 49.92 -35.65
N ARG A 3 -45.28 49.39 -35.48
CA ARG A 3 -44.13 48.83 -36.22
C ARG A 3 -43.27 48.16 -35.13
N ALA A 4 -42.74 46.94 -35.31
CA ALA A 4 -41.37 46.63 -35.72
C ALA A 4 -40.25 47.36 -34.95
N LEU A 5 -39.44 46.61 -34.19
CA LEU A 5 -37.99 46.76 -34.18
C LEU A 5 -37.33 45.45 -33.74
N ASP A 6 -36.61 44.88 -34.70
CA ASP A 6 -35.83 43.65 -34.66
C ASP A 6 -34.59 43.78 -33.78
N PHE A 7 -34.18 42.66 -33.16
CA PHE A 7 -32.77 42.35 -32.95
C PHE A 7 -32.55 40.88 -33.27
N LEU A 8 -31.78 40.64 -34.34
CA LEU A 8 -31.29 39.33 -34.77
C LEU A 8 -30.45 38.67 -33.66
N SER A 9 -30.72 37.39 -33.40
CA SER A 9 -29.73 36.49 -32.81
C SER A 9 -29.60 35.26 -33.70
N LEU A 10 -28.43 35.14 -34.33
CA LEU A 10 -28.01 33.97 -35.11
C LEU A 10 -28.03 32.72 -34.22
N PHE A 11 -28.78 31.70 -34.64
CA PHE A 11 -28.60 30.32 -34.17
C PHE A 11 -27.37 29.75 -34.87
N PHE A 12 -26.21 29.72 -34.18
CA PHE A 12 -25.10 28.86 -34.57
C PHE A 12 -25.35 27.46 -34.00
N LEU A 13 -25.78 26.54 -34.87
CA LEU A 13 -25.68 25.10 -34.64
C LEU A 13 -24.20 24.72 -34.61
N VAL A 14 -23.61 24.65 -33.42
CA VAL A 14 -22.30 24.04 -33.21
C VAL A 14 -22.52 22.55 -33.02
N PHE A 15 -22.33 21.78 -34.08
CA PHE A 15 -22.14 20.33 -34.01
C PHE A 15 -20.90 20.04 -33.13
N PRO A 16 -20.98 19.21 -32.09
CA PRO A 16 -19.78 18.68 -31.48
C PRO A 16 -19.13 17.73 -32.48
N ILE A 17 -17.87 18.02 -32.82
CA ILE A 17 -16.99 17.11 -33.54
C ILE A 17 -16.75 15.93 -32.59
N ILE A 18 -17.49 14.84 -32.79
CA ILE A 18 -17.23 13.55 -32.19
C ILE A 18 -15.92 13.08 -32.81
N PHE A 19 -14.82 13.16 -32.05
CA PHE A 19 -13.66 12.32 -32.36
C PHE A 19 -14.11 10.88 -32.15
N ALA A 20 -14.23 10.16 -33.27
CA ALA A 20 -14.52 8.74 -33.28
C ALA A 20 -13.41 8.00 -32.52
N GLU A 21 -13.71 7.61 -31.28
CA GLU A 21 -13.05 6.46 -30.68
C GLU A 21 -13.23 5.29 -31.63
N ARG A 22 -12.11 4.72 -32.06
CA ARG A 22 -12.07 3.60 -32.99
C ARG A 22 -12.82 2.45 -32.33
N SER A 23 -14.07 2.27 -32.73
CA SER A 23 -14.97 1.26 -32.18
C SER A 23 -14.44 -0.10 -32.60
N PHE A 24 -13.72 -0.77 -31.71
CA PHE A 24 -13.47 -2.20 -31.86
C PHE A 24 -14.74 -2.94 -31.47
N HIS A 25 -15.17 -3.86 -32.32
CA HIS A 25 -16.40 -4.62 -32.19
C HIS A 25 -16.57 -5.19 -30.77
N PRO A 26 -17.77 -5.08 -30.16
CA PRO A 26 -18.13 -5.91 -29.01
C PRO A 26 -17.91 -7.38 -29.37
N ARG A 27 -17.29 -8.16 -28.49
CA ARG A 27 -17.22 -9.63 -28.66
C ARG A 27 -18.65 -10.16 -28.83
N ASP A 28 -18.96 -10.68 -30.01
CA ASP A 28 -20.24 -11.30 -30.29
C ASP A 28 -20.40 -12.55 -29.41
N SER A 29 -21.52 -12.61 -28.70
CA SER A 29 -21.97 -13.71 -27.82
C SER A 29 -22.11 -15.08 -28.51
N ALA A 30 -21.74 -15.20 -29.79
CA ALA A 30 -21.78 -16.40 -30.62
C ALA A 30 -20.54 -17.29 -30.49
N GLU A 31 -19.45 -16.81 -29.87
CA GLU A 31 -18.25 -17.63 -29.57
C GLU A 31 -18.43 -18.51 -28.31
N ARG A 32 -19.69 -18.82 -27.95
CA ARG A 32 -20.07 -19.64 -26.80
C ARG A 32 -19.91 -21.14 -27.04
N GLN A 33 -19.65 -21.56 -28.27
CA GLN A 33 -19.62 -22.97 -28.69
C GLN A 33 -18.50 -23.25 -29.70
N SER A 34 -17.24 -23.09 -29.30
CA SER A 34 -16.05 -23.76 -29.89
C SER A 34 -14.77 -23.13 -29.31
N LYS A 35 -14.56 -23.23 -27.99
CA LYS A 35 -13.20 -23.03 -27.46
C LYS A 35 -12.45 -24.34 -27.69
N THR A 36 -11.69 -24.41 -28.78
CA THR A 36 -10.60 -25.37 -28.90
C THR A 36 -9.70 -25.15 -27.70
N GLU A 37 -9.53 -26.18 -26.88
CA GLU A 37 -8.66 -26.17 -25.71
C GLU A 37 -7.25 -25.75 -26.17
N VAL A 38 -6.89 -24.48 -25.97
CA VAL A 38 -5.56 -23.99 -26.33
C VAL A 38 -4.59 -24.63 -25.35
N GLN A 39 -3.99 -25.76 -25.76
CA GLN A 39 -2.98 -26.45 -24.97
C GLN A 39 -1.74 -25.55 -24.83
N VAL A 40 -1.55 -24.98 -23.64
CA VAL A 40 -0.30 -24.35 -23.26
C VAL A 40 0.83 -25.37 -23.42
N ARG A 41 1.84 -25.05 -24.23
CA ARG A 41 2.96 -25.97 -24.51
C ARG A 41 3.76 -26.18 -23.22
N PRO A 42 3.84 -27.41 -22.68
CA PRO A 42 4.57 -27.65 -21.44
C PRO A 42 6.07 -27.55 -21.68
N ILE A 43 6.79 -27.06 -20.67
CA ILE A 43 8.25 -26.92 -20.69
C ILE A 43 8.84 -28.29 -20.33
N VAL A 44 9.21 -29.05 -21.36
CA VAL A 44 9.72 -30.43 -21.24
C VAL A 44 11.05 -30.66 -21.97
N THR A 45 11.50 -29.70 -22.79
CA THR A 45 12.76 -29.79 -23.55
C THR A 45 13.75 -28.67 -23.17
N PRO A 46 15.07 -28.87 -23.35
CA PRO A 46 16.07 -27.81 -23.16
C PRO A 46 15.76 -26.54 -23.96
N ARG A 47 15.35 -26.65 -25.23
CA ARG A 47 14.92 -25.51 -26.04
C ARG A 47 13.73 -24.75 -25.43
N SER A 48 12.72 -25.46 -24.92
CA SER A 48 11.58 -24.83 -24.25
C SER A 48 11.99 -24.14 -22.94
N ALA A 49 12.88 -24.76 -22.15
CA ALA A 49 13.41 -24.16 -20.94
C ALA A 49 14.29 -22.93 -21.25
N GLN A 50 15.06 -22.94 -22.33
CA GLN A 50 15.91 -21.80 -22.72
C GLN A 50 15.08 -20.56 -23.04
N ARG A 51 14.02 -20.71 -23.84
CA ARG A 51 13.10 -19.60 -24.15
C ARG A 51 12.39 -19.09 -22.88
N TYR A 52 12.01 -19.96 -21.95
CA TYR A 52 11.47 -19.55 -20.64
C TYR A 52 12.49 -18.73 -19.85
N LEU A 53 13.72 -19.24 -19.69
CA LEU A 53 14.78 -18.56 -18.96
C LEU A 53 15.16 -17.23 -19.62
N TRP A 54 15.09 -17.12 -20.94
CA TRP A 54 15.26 -15.86 -21.66
C TRP A 54 14.12 -14.88 -21.38
N LYS A 55 12.85 -15.31 -21.53
CA LYS A 55 11.65 -14.49 -21.30
C LYS A 55 11.66 -13.82 -19.92
N TYR A 56 12.03 -14.58 -18.89
CA TYR A 56 12.01 -14.10 -17.51
C TYR A 56 13.34 -13.53 -17.01
N GLY A 57 14.34 -13.36 -17.90
CA GLY A 57 15.59 -12.68 -17.60
C GLY A 57 16.66 -13.50 -16.86
N TRP A 58 16.48 -14.82 -16.78
CA TRP A 58 17.43 -15.71 -16.13
C TRP A 58 18.72 -15.85 -16.91
N ILE A 59 18.68 -15.81 -18.24
CA ILE A 59 19.89 -15.82 -19.09
C ILE A 59 20.55 -14.43 -19.06
N GLU A 60 19.83 -13.43 -19.55
CA GLU A 60 20.24 -12.01 -19.58
C GLU A 60 19.07 -11.14 -19.10
N PRO A 61 19.30 -10.02 -18.38
CA PRO A 61 18.22 -9.20 -17.86
C PRO A 61 17.37 -8.58 -18.98
N VAL A 62 16.06 -8.43 -18.74
CA VAL A 62 15.11 -7.94 -19.75
C VAL A 62 14.88 -6.43 -19.61
N LEU A 63 14.98 -5.68 -20.71
CA LEU A 63 14.49 -4.31 -20.81
C LEU A 63 12.96 -4.31 -20.92
N TRP A 64 12.26 -4.43 -19.78
CA TRP A 64 10.81 -4.59 -19.74
C TRP A 64 10.06 -3.28 -20.02
N GLU A 65 10.50 -2.17 -19.44
CA GLU A 65 9.82 -0.87 -19.54
C GLU A 65 10.06 -0.16 -20.89
N SER A 66 11.05 -0.60 -21.67
CA SER A 66 11.49 0.05 -22.93
C SER A 66 11.00 -0.65 -24.21
N ARG A 67 10.26 -1.77 -24.12
CA ARG A 67 9.77 -2.48 -25.31
C ARG A 67 8.73 -1.61 -26.04
N PRO A 68 9.05 -1.07 -27.23
CA PRO A 68 8.21 -0.04 -27.84
C PRO A 68 6.84 -0.58 -28.25
N SER A 69 5.82 0.27 -28.16
CA SER A 69 4.63 0.19 -29.00
C SER A 69 5.03 0.52 -30.45
N HIS A 70 5.81 -0.34 -31.10
CA HIS A 70 6.14 -0.14 -32.51
C HIS A 70 4.90 -0.44 -33.36
N GLY A 71 4.11 0.61 -33.60
CA GLY A 71 3.32 0.71 -34.81
C GLY A 71 4.27 0.64 -36.01
N LYS A 72 4.16 -0.41 -36.81
CA LYS A 72 4.56 -0.31 -38.22
C LYS A 72 3.49 0.53 -38.95
N PRO A 73 3.89 1.40 -39.88
CA PRO A 73 2.95 2.19 -40.66
C PRO A 73 2.03 1.24 -41.43
N THR A 74 0.73 1.51 -41.34
CA THR A 74 -0.30 0.96 -42.22
C THR A 74 0.16 1.12 -43.67
N PRO A 75 0.23 0.04 -44.48
CA PRO A 75 0.32 0.21 -45.92
C PRO A 75 -0.96 0.92 -46.37
N THR A 76 -0.79 2.04 -47.06
CA THR A 76 -1.88 2.77 -47.71
C THR A 76 -2.63 1.84 -48.64
N VAL A 77 -3.96 1.93 -48.58
CA VAL A 77 -4.90 1.22 -49.42
C VAL A 77 -4.76 1.75 -50.84
N GLU A 78 -3.88 1.17 -51.63
CA GLU A 78 -3.88 1.20 -53.10
C GLU A 78 -2.82 0.20 -53.57
N ASN A 79 -3.25 -0.77 -54.39
CA ASN A 79 -2.50 -1.90 -54.97
C ASN A 79 -2.53 -3.23 -54.21
N VAL A 80 -3.71 -3.88 -54.11
CA VAL A 80 -3.82 -5.33 -54.36
C VAL A 80 -5.19 -5.63 -55.01
N ILE A 81 -5.25 -5.52 -56.34
CA ILE A 81 -6.16 -6.33 -57.15
C ILE A 81 -5.26 -7.33 -57.88
N GLN A 82 -5.68 -8.60 -57.89
CA GLN A 82 -5.02 -9.79 -58.45
C GLN A 82 -3.84 -10.36 -57.65
N SER A 83 -4.11 -11.42 -56.86
CA SER A 83 -3.95 -12.79 -57.37
C SER A 83 -4.26 -13.82 -56.27
N ASP A 84 -5.26 -14.64 -56.58
CA ASP A 84 -5.48 -16.05 -56.25
C ASP A 84 -5.23 -16.68 -54.87
N ARG A 85 -6.26 -17.46 -54.54
CA ARG A 85 -6.34 -18.55 -53.57
C ARG A 85 -5.17 -19.51 -53.71
N THR A 86 -4.42 -19.71 -52.62
CA THR A 86 -3.95 -21.00 -52.04
C THR A 86 -2.79 -20.70 -51.08
N ASN A 87 -2.60 -21.57 -50.09
CA ASN A 87 -1.55 -21.55 -49.05
C ASN A 87 -1.95 -20.91 -47.72
N GLN A 88 -2.81 -21.65 -47.02
CA GLN A 88 -2.85 -21.69 -45.56
C GLN A 88 -1.67 -22.54 -45.08
N GLU A 89 -0.52 -21.90 -44.83
CA GLU A 89 0.63 -22.38 -44.03
C GLU A 89 1.79 -21.42 -44.26
N HIS A 90 1.98 -20.42 -43.38
CA HIS A 90 3.26 -19.74 -43.07
C HIS A 90 2.99 -18.47 -42.28
N LEU A 91 2.87 -18.59 -40.95
CA LEU A 91 3.16 -17.46 -40.05
C LEU A 91 3.64 -17.96 -38.68
N GLU A 92 4.53 -18.95 -38.66
CA GLU A 92 5.44 -19.21 -37.54
C GLU A 92 6.86 -18.98 -38.09
N ASN A 93 7.34 -17.74 -38.02
CA ASN A 93 8.78 -17.44 -38.12
C ASN A 93 9.00 -16.06 -37.49
N THR A 94 9.31 -16.07 -36.20
CA THR A 94 10.08 -14.94 -35.62
C THR A 94 11.52 -15.05 -36.14
N PRO A 95 12.28 -13.95 -36.29
CA PRO A 95 13.66 -14.00 -36.82
C PRO A 95 14.67 -14.79 -35.96
N PHE A 96 14.21 -15.51 -34.93
CA PHE A 96 15.02 -16.10 -33.87
C PHE A 96 15.22 -17.61 -34.03
N ASP A 97 14.57 -18.28 -34.99
CA ASP A 97 14.63 -19.75 -35.08
C ASP A 97 15.78 -20.31 -35.94
N SER A 98 16.61 -19.47 -36.56
CA SER A 98 17.67 -19.90 -37.48
C SER A 98 19.09 -20.05 -36.90
N GLU A 99 19.33 -19.80 -35.61
CA GLU A 99 20.70 -19.79 -35.04
C GLU A 99 20.92 -20.59 -33.74
N PHE A 100 20.02 -21.49 -33.33
CA PHE A 100 20.17 -22.19 -32.03
C PHE A 100 20.75 -23.62 -32.11
N PRO A 101 21.71 -23.98 -31.22
CA PRO A 101 22.28 -25.32 -31.12
C PRO A 101 21.25 -26.43 -30.90
N THR A 102 21.57 -27.67 -31.26
CA THR A 102 20.80 -28.87 -30.88
C THR A 102 20.61 -28.94 -29.35
N ASP A 103 19.59 -29.66 -28.86
CA ASP A 103 19.35 -29.81 -27.40
C ASP A 103 20.60 -30.30 -26.64
N ILE A 104 21.46 -31.09 -27.30
CA ILE A 104 22.76 -31.54 -26.77
C ILE A 104 23.74 -30.36 -26.63
N GLY A 105 23.79 -29.44 -27.60
CA GLY A 105 24.60 -28.22 -27.52
C GLY A 105 24.10 -27.24 -26.45
N LEU A 106 22.79 -27.17 -26.21
CA LEU A 106 22.21 -26.31 -25.16
C LEU A 106 22.52 -26.80 -23.75
N THR A 107 22.47 -28.11 -23.51
CA THR A 107 22.81 -28.69 -22.19
C THR A 107 24.29 -28.52 -21.83
N LEU A 108 25.15 -28.32 -22.82
CA LEU A 108 26.59 -28.02 -22.64
C LEU A 108 26.89 -26.51 -22.57
N ASN A 109 25.92 -25.63 -22.82
CA ASN A 109 26.13 -24.19 -22.81
C ASN A 109 26.24 -23.64 -21.37
N PRO A 110 27.37 -23.03 -20.98
CA PRO A 110 27.56 -22.49 -19.63
C PRO A 110 26.55 -21.41 -19.24
N ARG A 111 26.06 -20.59 -20.19
CA ARG A 111 25.03 -19.57 -19.92
C ARG A 111 23.69 -20.22 -19.57
N PHE A 112 23.31 -21.30 -20.26
CA PHE A 112 22.07 -22.03 -20.01
C PHE A 112 22.11 -22.76 -18.66
N SER A 113 23.19 -23.51 -18.39
CA SER A 113 23.35 -24.20 -17.09
C SER A 113 23.45 -23.20 -15.93
N GLY A 114 24.16 -22.08 -16.12
CA GLY A 114 24.22 -21.00 -15.13
C GLY A 114 22.87 -20.33 -14.87
N ALA A 115 22.03 -20.17 -15.90
CA ALA A 115 20.66 -19.66 -15.73
C ALA A 115 19.77 -20.65 -14.97
N LEU A 116 19.88 -21.96 -15.25
CA LEU A 116 19.20 -23.01 -14.49
C LEU A 116 19.60 -23.03 -13.02
N HIS A 117 20.90 -22.89 -12.74
CA HIS A 117 21.43 -22.83 -11.37
C HIS A 117 20.77 -21.69 -10.58
N ARG A 118 20.75 -20.48 -11.15
CA ARG A 118 20.11 -19.31 -10.52
C ARG A 118 18.61 -19.50 -10.35
N PHE A 119 17.92 -20.06 -11.35
CA PHE A 119 16.49 -20.34 -11.26
C PHE A 119 16.18 -21.33 -10.14
N GLN A 120 16.94 -22.42 -10.02
CA GLN A 120 16.78 -23.44 -8.98
C GLN A 120 17.00 -22.85 -7.58
N GLU A 121 18.07 -22.07 -7.40
CA GLU A 121 18.37 -21.40 -6.15
C GLU A 121 17.25 -20.44 -5.71
N ALA A 122 16.73 -19.64 -6.65
CA ALA A 122 15.62 -18.73 -6.41
C ALA A 122 14.34 -19.47 -6.02
N ASN A 123 14.03 -20.58 -6.68
CA ASN A 123 12.84 -21.39 -6.43
C ASN A 123 13.02 -22.42 -5.29
N LYS A 124 14.12 -22.34 -4.53
CA LYS A 124 14.42 -23.25 -3.40
C LYS A 124 14.43 -24.74 -3.80
N LEU A 125 14.89 -25.01 -5.02
CA LEU A 125 15.11 -26.36 -5.53
C LEU A 125 16.52 -26.83 -5.21
N VAL A 126 16.77 -28.13 -5.34
CA VAL A 126 18.14 -28.66 -5.33
C VAL A 126 18.89 -28.08 -6.53
N VAL A 127 20.02 -27.44 -6.27
CA VAL A 127 20.78 -26.74 -7.29
C VAL A 127 21.66 -27.72 -8.04
N THR A 128 21.26 -28.10 -9.25
CA THR A 128 21.94 -29.08 -10.10
C THR A 128 22.51 -28.46 -11.38
N GLY A 129 22.01 -27.29 -11.79
CA GLY A 129 22.32 -26.66 -13.08
C GLY A 129 21.78 -27.44 -14.29
N LYS A 130 20.89 -28.42 -14.06
CA LYS A 130 20.31 -29.32 -15.07
C LYS A 130 18.79 -29.17 -15.11
N LEU A 131 18.20 -29.42 -16.27
CA LEU A 131 16.74 -29.46 -16.44
C LEU A 131 16.18 -30.78 -15.90
N ASP A 132 16.16 -30.93 -14.57
CA ASP A 132 15.59 -32.08 -13.89
C ASP A 132 14.05 -31.99 -13.75
N ALA A 133 13.43 -33.09 -13.32
CA ALA A 133 11.97 -33.18 -13.19
C ALA A 133 11.39 -32.14 -12.22
N ALA A 134 12.10 -31.81 -11.15
CA ALA A 134 11.68 -30.80 -10.19
C ALA A 134 11.71 -29.39 -10.81
N THR A 135 12.76 -29.10 -11.58
CA THR A 135 12.92 -27.85 -12.33
C THR A 135 11.83 -27.68 -13.38
N MET A 136 11.58 -28.72 -14.19
CA MET A 136 10.49 -28.70 -15.18
C MET A 136 9.13 -28.51 -14.50
N LYS A 137 8.88 -29.21 -13.40
CA LYS A 137 7.65 -29.03 -12.63
C LYS A 137 7.49 -27.58 -12.16
N ALA A 138 8.54 -26.96 -11.63
CA ALA A 138 8.51 -25.57 -11.18
C ALA A 138 8.30 -24.57 -12.34
N MET A 139 8.95 -24.77 -13.49
CA MET A 139 8.78 -23.92 -14.67
C MET A 139 7.37 -23.98 -15.27
N ASN A 140 6.64 -25.08 -15.06
CA ASN A 140 5.26 -25.27 -15.54
C ASN A 140 4.19 -24.83 -14.52
N VAL A 141 4.57 -24.30 -13.36
CA VAL A 141 3.62 -23.68 -12.42
C VAL A 141 3.14 -22.34 -13.02
N PRO A 142 1.82 -22.06 -13.04
CA PRO A 142 1.32 -20.77 -13.50
C PRO A 142 1.99 -19.61 -12.77
N ARG A 143 2.34 -18.55 -13.49
CA ARG A 143 3.15 -17.45 -12.93
C ARG A 143 2.83 -16.08 -13.53
N CYS A 144 3.33 -15.04 -12.88
CA CYS A 144 3.34 -13.69 -13.43
C CYS A 144 4.24 -13.61 -14.67
N GLY A 145 3.82 -12.81 -15.64
CA GLY A 145 4.51 -12.52 -16.90
C GLY A 145 5.68 -11.54 -16.78
N VAL A 146 5.75 -10.78 -15.69
CA VAL A 146 6.85 -9.84 -15.44
C VAL A 146 8.17 -10.60 -15.29
N PRO A 147 9.28 -10.15 -15.91
CA PRO A 147 10.58 -10.80 -15.76
C PRO A 147 11.11 -10.76 -14.32
N ASP A 148 11.77 -11.85 -13.89
CA ASP A 148 12.40 -11.95 -12.56
C ASP A 148 13.66 -11.07 -12.44
N ARG A 149 14.32 -10.80 -13.58
CA ARG A 149 15.52 -9.97 -13.65
C ARG A 149 15.36 -8.95 -14.78
N LYS A 150 15.23 -7.68 -14.40
CA LYS A 150 15.17 -6.52 -15.32
C LYS A 150 16.52 -5.80 -15.35
N VAL A 151 16.85 -5.13 -16.46
CA VAL A 151 17.98 -4.19 -16.51
C VAL A 151 17.64 -2.97 -15.63
N PRO A 152 18.54 -2.48 -14.77
CA PRO A 152 18.33 -1.23 -14.04
C PRO A 152 18.18 -0.05 -15.00
N GLU A 153 17.17 0.80 -14.81
CA GLU A 153 17.02 2.02 -15.60
C GLU A 153 18.26 2.93 -15.42
N GLY A 154 19.01 3.14 -16.52
CA GLY A 154 20.15 4.06 -16.58
C GLY A 154 21.50 3.46 -17.01
N GLU A 155 21.58 2.15 -17.27
CA GLU A 155 22.76 1.52 -17.90
C GLU A 155 22.49 1.28 -19.40
N GLU A 156 22.62 2.34 -20.22
CA GLU A 156 22.91 2.16 -21.64
C GLU A 156 24.35 1.65 -21.73
N THR A 157 24.51 0.36 -22.04
CA THR A 157 25.82 -0.20 -22.38
C THR A 157 26.22 0.36 -23.74
N GLN A 158 27.28 1.17 -23.77
CA GLN A 158 27.97 1.48 -25.02
C GLN A 158 28.52 0.18 -25.62
N PRO A 159 28.50 -0.01 -26.94
CA PRO A 159 29.14 -1.16 -27.55
C PRO A 159 30.65 -1.07 -27.29
N GLU A 160 31.22 -2.06 -26.61
CA GLU A 160 32.67 -2.21 -26.51
C GLU A 160 33.21 -2.62 -27.88
N ASP A 161 33.96 -1.73 -28.51
CA ASP A 161 34.77 -2.04 -29.68
C ASP A 161 35.85 -3.06 -29.28
N HIS A 162 35.90 -4.17 -30.00
CA HIS A 162 36.96 -5.16 -29.92
C HIS A 162 38.29 -4.56 -30.39
N GLU A 163 39.28 -4.45 -29.50
CA GLU A 163 40.69 -4.42 -29.89
C GLU A 163 41.47 -5.58 -29.26
N GLU A 164 42.09 -6.36 -30.15
CA GLU A 164 42.94 -7.50 -29.84
C GLU A 164 44.33 -7.09 -29.31
N ASN A 165 44.82 -7.91 -28.38
CA ASN A 165 46.22 -8.34 -28.17
C ASN A 165 47.33 -7.30 -27.93
N GLY A 166 47.92 -7.40 -26.73
CA GLY A 166 49.29 -6.97 -26.46
C GLY A 166 49.76 -7.37 -25.06
N SER A 167 50.47 -8.48 -24.97
CA SER A 167 51.07 -9.03 -23.75
C SER A 167 52.29 -8.23 -23.27
N THR A 168 52.42 -7.93 -21.97
CA THR A 168 53.70 -8.05 -21.23
C THR A 168 53.56 -8.01 -19.69
N ILE A 169 54.03 -9.11 -19.06
CA ILE A 169 54.66 -9.37 -17.74
C ILE A 169 54.59 -8.31 -16.59
N PRO A 170 54.32 -8.74 -15.33
CA PRO A 170 54.28 -7.87 -14.15
C PRO A 170 55.64 -7.73 -13.45
N SER A 171 55.88 -6.58 -12.81
CA SER A 171 56.90 -6.47 -11.77
C SER A 171 56.44 -5.53 -10.64
N ASN A 172 56.71 -6.00 -9.42
CA ASN A 172 56.44 -5.42 -8.11
C ASN A 172 57.07 -4.05 -7.91
N LEU A 173 56.55 -3.29 -6.93
CA LEU A 173 57.22 -2.69 -5.75
C LEU A 173 56.18 -1.79 -5.04
N ASN A 174 55.80 -2.07 -3.77
CA ASN A 174 56.25 -1.38 -2.53
C ASN A 174 56.53 0.13 -2.73
N GLU A 175 56.08 1.09 -1.93
CA GLU A 175 55.94 1.13 -0.47
C GLU A 175 55.37 2.51 -0.05
N SER A 176 54.72 2.56 1.13
CA SER A 176 54.64 3.68 2.14
C SER A 176 54.22 5.11 1.71
N GLU A 177 53.16 5.69 2.30
CA GLU A 177 53.15 6.54 3.52
C GLU A 177 54.01 7.81 3.35
N GLU A 178 53.53 9.05 3.53
CA GLU A 178 53.09 9.73 4.76
C GLU A 178 52.57 11.13 4.31
N ASP A 179 51.43 11.61 4.83
CA ASP A 179 51.30 12.58 5.93
C ASP A 179 51.83 14.00 5.63
N SER A 180 50.99 15.01 5.85
CA SER A 180 51.34 16.30 6.47
C SER A 180 50.19 17.31 6.37
N ARG A 181 49.80 17.79 7.55
CA ARG A 181 48.82 18.86 7.86
C ARG A 181 49.37 20.26 7.53
N ASP A 182 48.47 21.24 7.34
CA ASP A 182 48.27 22.44 8.21
C ASP A 182 48.69 23.68 7.37
N THR A 183 48.16 24.91 7.42
CA THR A 183 47.28 25.70 8.30
C THR A 183 46.98 27.06 7.61
N HIS A 184 45.89 27.74 8.00
CA HIS A 184 45.62 29.22 8.06
C HIS A 184 45.91 30.14 6.84
N GLN A 185 45.28 31.30 6.57
CA GLN A 185 44.62 32.39 7.31
C GLN A 185 43.93 33.30 6.23
N GLU A 186 42.68 33.81 6.36
CA GLU A 186 42.29 35.19 6.78
C GLU A 186 43.01 36.30 5.98
N SER A 187 42.48 37.42 5.49
CA SER A 187 41.20 38.13 5.34
C SER A 187 41.53 39.36 4.43
N THR A 188 40.55 40.07 3.87
CA THR A 188 40.45 41.56 3.89
C THR A 188 39.29 42.05 3.03
N GLU A 189 38.63 43.08 3.58
CA GLU A 189 37.45 43.80 3.09
C GLU A 189 37.85 44.94 2.14
N ASP A 190 36.94 45.37 1.26
CA ASP A 190 36.76 46.81 1.02
C ASP A 190 35.36 47.17 0.50
N VAL A 191 34.92 48.38 0.84
CA VAL A 191 33.55 48.91 0.84
C VAL A 191 33.39 50.02 -0.20
N GLN A 192 32.29 50.05 -1.00
CA GLN A 192 31.58 51.32 -1.30
C GLN A 192 30.14 51.15 -1.83
N GLU A 193 29.24 52.00 -1.30
CA GLU A 193 27.78 52.06 -1.49
C GLU A 193 27.30 52.67 -2.82
N ARG A 194 26.13 52.22 -3.33
CA ARG A 194 24.80 52.92 -3.32
C ARG A 194 23.87 52.41 -4.44
N GLY A 195 22.62 52.10 -4.08
CA GLY A 195 21.50 52.03 -5.05
C GLY A 195 20.46 50.94 -4.75
N GLN A 196 19.29 51.34 -4.25
CA GLN A 196 18.15 50.53 -3.84
C GLN A 196 17.58 49.63 -4.97
N THR A 197 17.15 48.40 -4.65
CA THR A 197 15.79 47.86 -4.92
C THR A 197 15.63 46.43 -4.40
N LEU A 198 14.40 46.10 -3.98
CA LEU A 198 14.00 44.90 -3.26
C LEU A 198 14.20 43.58 -4.02
N SER A 199 14.69 42.54 -3.34
CA SER A 199 14.09 41.18 -3.27
C SER A 199 15.03 40.14 -2.65
N LEU A 200 14.50 39.33 -1.73
CA LEU A 200 15.19 38.22 -1.04
C LEU A 200 15.41 37.00 -1.95
N PRO A 201 16.54 36.28 -1.82
CA PRO A 201 16.57 34.85 -2.15
C PRO A 201 17.18 33.99 -1.04
N ALA A 202 16.48 33.81 0.08
CA ALA A 202 16.77 32.75 1.04
C ALA A 202 16.06 31.44 0.65
N LYS A 203 16.40 30.86 -0.50
CA LYS A 203 15.94 29.51 -0.94
C LYS A 203 17.03 28.68 -1.62
N ARG A 204 18.31 28.87 -1.26
CA ARG A 204 19.42 28.06 -1.82
C ARG A 204 20.24 27.24 -0.83
N LEU A 205 20.04 27.35 0.48
CA LEU A 205 20.80 26.53 1.46
C LEU A 205 20.10 25.26 1.98
N VAL A 206 18.80 25.06 1.73
CA VAL A 206 18.10 23.81 2.15
C VAL A 206 18.17 22.72 1.06
N ARG A 207 18.59 23.06 -0.16
CA ARG A 207 18.66 22.12 -1.29
C ARG A 207 19.95 21.29 -1.34
N ARG A 208 20.97 21.66 -0.55
CA ARG A 208 22.30 21.01 -0.59
C ARG A 208 22.48 19.90 0.46
N LYS A 209 21.64 19.84 1.50
CA LYS A 209 21.59 18.69 2.45
C LYS A 209 20.63 17.57 2.04
N ARG A 210 19.77 17.78 1.05
CA ARG A 210 18.87 16.73 0.51
C ARG A 210 19.41 16.03 -0.74
N SER A 211 20.50 16.51 -1.34
CA SER A 211 21.16 15.86 -2.49
C SER A 211 22.38 15.00 -2.13
N GLN A 212 22.77 14.94 -0.84
CA GLN A 212 23.88 14.09 -0.38
C GLN A 212 23.42 12.78 0.28
N LEU A 213 22.11 12.60 0.55
CA LEU A 213 21.52 11.34 1.04
C LEU A 213 20.91 10.47 -0.09
N LEU A 214 20.95 10.93 -1.34
CA LEU A 214 20.47 10.19 -2.53
C LEU A 214 21.61 9.52 -3.32
N LYS A 215 22.79 9.36 -2.72
CA LYS A 215 23.97 8.75 -3.35
C LYS A 215 24.32 7.34 -2.85
N ALA A 216 23.37 6.65 -2.20
CA ALA A 216 23.50 5.23 -1.89
C ALA A 216 22.13 4.55 -1.90
N GLY A 217 21.82 3.82 -2.98
CA GLY A 217 20.60 3.03 -3.13
C GLY A 217 19.91 3.29 -4.46
N ALA A 218 19.73 2.22 -5.25
CA ALA A 218 19.06 2.24 -6.55
C ALA A 218 17.80 3.13 -6.55
N LYS A 219 17.69 4.05 -7.52
CA LYS A 219 16.49 4.86 -7.73
C LYS A 219 15.35 3.95 -8.19
N THR A 220 14.54 3.47 -7.27
CA THR A 220 13.25 2.84 -7.59
C THR A 220 12.32 3.95 -8.10
N THR A 221 11.86 3.86 -9.35
CA THR A 221 10.81 4.74 -9.88
C THR A 221 9.50 4.53 -9.11
N ALA A 222 8.88 5.63 -8.68
CA ALA A 222 7.71 5.62 -7.80
C ALA A 222 6.72 6.72 -8.21
N PHE A 223 5.43 6.53 -7.94
CA PHE A 223 4.45 7.59 -8.15
C PHE A 223 4.76 8.80 -7.28
N SER A 224 4.72 9.99 -7.87
CA SER A 224 4.86 11.26 -7.14
C SER A 224 3.53 11.75 -6.53
N LYS A 225 2.40 11.25 -7.04
CA LYS A 225 1.06 11.57 -6.54
C LYS A 225 0.69 10.68 -5.35
N HIS A 226 -0.03 11.24 -4.39
CA HIS A 226 -0.61 10.49 -3.27
C HIS A 226 -1.97 9.88 -3.61
N THR A 227 -2.72 10.45 -4.54
CA THR A 227 -3.99 9.89 -5.00
C THR A 227 -3.79 9.39 -6.42
N LEU A 228 -4.05 8.10 -6.62
CA LEU A 228 -3.93 7.40 -7.89
C LEU A 228 -5.30 6.95 -8.37
N LYS A 229 -5.65 7.35 -9.59
CA LYS A 229 -6.91 6.96 -10.22
C LYS A 229 -6.73 5.67 -10.98
N TRP A 230 -7.68 4.75 -10.81
CA TRP A 230 -7.69 3.50 -11.55
C TRP A 230 -9.03 3.22 -12.23
N ARG A 231 -8.98 2.43 -13.31
CA ARG A 231 -10.17 2.02 -14.06
C ARG A 231 -9.99 0.66 -14.72
N LEU A 232 -11.00 -0.22 -14.59
CA LEU A 232 -11.18 -1.38 -15.47
C LEU A 232 -11.79 -0.91 -16.80
N LEU A 233 -11.04 -1.10 -17.90
CA LEU A 233 -11.43 -0.62 -19.22
C LEU A 233 -12.63 -1.39 -19.77
N GLY A 234 -13.54 -0.67 -20.45
CA GLY A 234 -14.81 -1.23 -20.93
C GLY A 234 -14.66 -2.32 -22.00
N GLU A 235 -13.57 -2.28 -22.76
CA GLU A 235 -13.21 -3.25 -23.79
C GLU A 235 -12.53 -4.53 -23.24
N GLY A 236 -12.12 -4.53 -21.98
CA GLY A 236 -11.33 -5.61 -21.38
C GLY A 236 -11.99 -6.19 -20.13
N TYR A 237 -13.24 -6.64 -20.21
CA TYR A 237 -13.87 -7.41 -19.13
C TYR A 237 -13.61 -8.90 -19.29
N SER A 238 -13.38 -9.60 -18.17
CA SER A 238 -13.29 -11.06 -18.17
C SER A 238 -14.62 -11.70 -18.55
N VAL A 239 -14.56 -12.84 -19.24
CA VAL A 239 -15.74 -13.68 -19.54
C VAL A 239 -16.18 -14.56 -18.36
N TRP A 240 -15.32 -14.75 -17.36
CA TRP A 240 -15.54 -15.71 -16.26
C TRP A 240 -16.28 -15.13 -15.05
N LEU A 241 -16.32 -13.80 -14.92
CA LEU A 241 -16.86 -13.08 -13.76
C LEU A 241 -17.78 -11.96 -14.22
N SER A 242 -18.82 -11.62 -13.44
CA SER A 242 -19.61 -10.42 -13.74
C SER A 242 -18.78 -9.15 -13.61
N LYS A 243 -19.17 -8.07 -14.29
CA LYS A 243 -18.47 -6.77 -14.21
C LYS A 243 -18.39 -6.27 -12.77
N GLU A 244 -19.46 -6.47 -12.00
CA GLU A 244 -19.55 -6.09 -10.59
C GLU A 244 -18.60 -6.92 -9.73
N GLN A 245 -18.51 -8.23 -9.98
CA GLN A 245 -17.58 -9.13 -9.29
C GLN A 245 -16.12 -8.74 -9.57
N GLN A 246 -15.77 -8.49 -10.84
CA GLN A 246 -14.44 -8.04 -11.24
C GLN A 246 -14.07 -6.75 -10.50
N ARG A 247 -14.93 -5.72 -10.59
CA ARG A 247 -14.68 -4.42 -9.93
C ARG A 247 -14.60 -4.54 -8.41
N TYR A 248 -15.44 -5.37 -7.79
CA TYR A 248 -15.39 -5.65 -6.35
C TYR A 248 -14.04 -6.24 -5.94
N ILE A 249 -13.56 -7.26 -6.67
CA ILE A 249 -12.28 -7.91 -6.40
C ILE A 249 -11.12 -6.94 -6.60
N LEU A 250 -11.15 -6.13 -7.67
CA LEU A 250 -10.11 -5.13 -7.93
C LEU A 250 -10.08 -4.03 -6.86
N ARG A 251 -11.23 -3.53 -6.38
CA ARG A 251 -11.29 -2.62 -5.21
C ARG A 251 -10.63 -3.22 -3.99
N LEU A 252 -10.90 -4.51 -3.71
CA LEU A 252 -10.28 -5.20 -2.59
C LEU A 252 -8.75 -5.28 -2.75
N ALA A 253 -8.26 -5.55 -3.97
CA ALA A 253 -6.84 -5.60 -4.26
C ALA A 253 -6.14 -4.24 -4.03
N PHE A 254 -6.70 -3.14 -4.54
CA PHE A 254 -6.19 -1.79 -4.28
C PHE A 254 -6.29 -1.42 -2.80
N ARG A 255 -7.38 -1.84 -2.14
CA ARG A 255 -7.58 -1.61 -0.72
C ARG A 255 -6.46 -2.22 0.13
N MET A 256 -6.08 -3.47 -0.14
CA MET A 256 -5.01 -4.16 0.59
C MET A 256 -3.71 -3.35 0.60
N TRP A 257 -3.35 -2.72 -0.52
CA TRP A 257 -2.20 -1.83 -0.58
C TRP A 257 -2.45 -0.49 0.15
N SER A 258 -3.61 0.16 -0.02
CA SER A 258 -3.90 1.42 0.71
C SER A 258 -3.90 1.27 2.23
N GLU A 259 -4.18 0.07 2.75
CA GLU A 259 -4.14 -0.20 4.19
C GLU A 259 -2.71 -0.21 4.76
N VAL A 260 -1.67 -0.22 3.92
CA VAL A 260 -0.26 -0.33 4.36
C VAL A 260 0.68 0.76 3.82
N VAL A 261 0.22 1.60 2.89
CA VAL A 261 0.99 2.74 2.35
C VAL A 261 0.21 4.05 2.33
N PRO A 262 0.89 5.22 2.38
CA PRO A 262 0.24 6.53 2.34
C PRO A 262 -0.19 6.94 0.91
N LEU A 263 -0.85 6.02 0.20
CA LEU A 263 -1.44 6.21 -1.12
C LEU A 263 -2.96 5.98 -1.05
N ASN A 264 -3.72 6.83 -1.73
CA ASN A 264 -5.16 6.73 -1.90
C ASN A 264 -5.47 6.23 -3.31
N PHE A 265 -6.24 5.15 -3.43
CA PHE A 265 -6.70 4.65 -4.72
C PHE A 265 -8.16 5.04 -4.96
N GLU A 266 -8.40 5.78 -6.03
CA GLU A 266 -9.74 6.21 -6.45
C GLU A 266 -10.18 5.43 -7.67
N GLU A 267 -11.34 4.76 -7.60
CA GLU A 267 -11.95 4.20 -8.81
C GLU A 267 -12.68 5.32 -9.55
N ASP A 268 -12.17 5.70 -10.71
CA ASP A 268 -12.75 6.75 -11.54
C ASP A 268 -13.37 6.12 -12.79
N LEU A 269 -14.69 6.24 -12.96
CA LEU A 269 -15.44 5.66 -14.08
C LEU A 269 -15.75 6.64 -15.20
N PHE A 270 -15.51 7.94 -15.00
CA PHE A 270 -16.10 8.99 -15.83
C PHE A 270 -15.06 9.88 -16.52
N SER A 271 -13.91 10.12 -15.89
CA SER A 271 -12.86 10.96 -16.47
C SER A 271 -12.32 10.38 -17.78
N PRO A 272 -11.76 11.18 -18.70
CA PRO A 272 -11.04 10.66 -19.87
C PRO A 272 -9.92 9.68 -19.50
N ALA A 273 -9.67 8.66 -20.34
CA ALA A 273 -8.71 7.59 -20.05
C ALA A 273 -7.27 8.07 -19.80
N HIS A 274 -6.85 9.20 -20.40
CA HIS A 274 -5.50 9.77 -20.19
C HIS A 274 -5.29 10.41 -18.81
N LEU A 275 -6.36 10.62 -18.04
CA LEU A 275 -6.29 11.08 -16.64
C LEU A 275 -6.25 9.94 -15.63
N ILE A 276 -6.36 8.69 -16.10
CA ILE A 276 -6.30 7.50 -15.26
C ILE A 276 -4.84 7.07 -15.14
N ASP A 277 -4.37 6.95 -13.90
CA ASP A 277 -2.99 6.59 -13.60
C ASP A 277 -2.73 5.09 -13.80
N ILE A 278 -3.72 4.23 -13.48
CA ILE A 278 -3.60 2.77 -13.57
C ILE A 278 -4.81 2.20 -14.33
N LYS A 279 -4.61 1.70 -15.55
CA LYS A 279 -5.69 1.06 -16.31
C LYS A 279 -5.56 -0.45 -16.21
N LEU A 280 -6.69 -1.13 -16.11
CA LEU A 280 -6.76 -2.57 -16.02
C LEU A 280 -7.60 -3.13 -17.16
N GLY A 281 -7.26 -4.31 -17.65
CA GLY A 281 -8.10 -5.02 -18.61
C GLY A 281 -7.76 -6.49 -18.77
N PHE A 282 -8.75 -7.27 -19.16
CA PHE A 282 -8.63 -8.68 -19.50
C PHE A 282 -8.47 -8.83 -21.02
N GLY A 283 -7.61 -9.73 -21.45
CA GLY A 283 -7.45 -10.05 -22.87
C GLY A 283 -6.79 -11.39 -23.10
N THR A 284 -6.79 -11.86 -24.35
CA THR A 284 -6.22 -13.15 -24.76
C THR A 284 -5.13 -12.91 -25.79
N ARG A 285 -4.01 -13.62 -25.71
CA ARG A 285 -2.84 -13.47 -26.61
C ARG A 285 -2.48 -12.01 -26.93
N ARG A 286 -2.87 -11.48 -28.10
CA ARG A 286 -2.79 -10.05 -28.46
C ARG A 286 -3.97 -9.30 -27.85
N HIS A 287 -3.68 -8.39 -26.93
CA HIS A 287 -4.70 -7.72 -26.15
C HIS A 287 -4.43 -6.22 -26.03
N LEU A 288 -5.47 -5.38 -25.98
CA LEU A 288 -5.44 -3.99 -25.52
C LEU A 288 -4.33 -3.09 -26.14
N GLY A 289 -3.90 -3.37 -27.37
CA GLY A 289 -2.78 -2.64 -28.00
C GLY A 289 -1.41 -2.88 -27.35
N CYS A 290 -1.30 -3.87 -26.47
CA CYS A 290 -0.10 -4.30 -25.77
C CYS A 290 0.93 -4.92 -26.72
N SER A 291 2.21 -4.63 -26.50
CA SER A 291 3.33 -5.22 -27.26
C SER A 291 3.65 -6.65 -26.82
N GLN A 292 3.20 -7.06 -25.64
CA GLN A 292 3.43 -8.39 -25.07
C GLN A 292 2.25 -9.32 -25.35
N LEU A 293 2.58 -10.57 -25.71
CA LEU A 293 1.62 -11.63 -25.98
C LEU A 293 1.43 -12.49 -24.73
N PHE A 294 0.18 -12.86 -24.42
CA PHE A 294 -0.07 -13.98 -23.52
C PHE A 294 0.22 -15.32 -24.18
N ASP A 295 0.73 -16.26 -23.39
CA ASP A 295 0.87 -17.70 -23.67
C ASP A 295 1.74 -18.14 -24.86
N ASP A 296 2.91 -17.52 -25.02
CA ASP A 296 3.94 -18.14 -25.86
C ASP A 296 4.51 -19.41 -25.19
N MET A 297 4.73 -19.40 -23.85
CA MET A 297 5.07 -20.55 -22.95
C MET A 297 4.89 -20.19 -21.47
N GLY A 298 4.58 -21.18 -20.61
CA GLY A 298 4.72 -21.06 -19.14
C GLY A 298 3.48 -20.69 -18.30
N ARG A 299 2.26 -20.77 -18.87
CA ARG A 299 0.97 -20.45 -18.20
C ARG A 299 1.01 -19.10 -17.48
N GLU A 300 0.93 -18.04 -18.26
CA GLU A 300 1.00 -16.68 -17.74
C GLU A 300 -0.39 -16.18 -17.37
N PHE A 301 -0.60 -15.77 -16.11
CA PHE A 301 -1.92 -15.28 -15.68
C PHE A 301 -2.11 -13.78 -15.86
N ALA A 302 -1.05 -12.97 -15.82
CA ALA A 302 -1.10 -11.52 -15.95
C ALA A 302 0.30 -10.93 -16.10
N HIS A 303 0.36 -9.66 -16.49
CA HIS A 303 1.55 -8.82 -16.39
C HIS A 303 1.19 -7.37 -16.09
N ALA A 304 2.19 -6.61 -15.64
CA ALA A 304 2.07 -5.20 -15.35
C ALA A 304 3.30 -4.40 -15.77
N TRP A 305 3.10 -3.10 -16.00
CA TRP A 305 4.15 -2.11 -16.18
C TRP A 305 4.34 -1.29 -14.91
N GLN A 306 5.58 -0.98 -14.60
CA GLN A 306 5.87 -0.11 -13.47
C GLN A 306 5.29 1.29 -13.76
N LEU A 307 4.54 1.85 -12.80
CA LEU A 307 3.79 3.09 -12.98
C LEU A 307 2.80 3.06 -14.16
N GLY A 308 2.31 1.88 -14.55
CA GLY A 308 1.53 1.69 -15.76
C GLY A 308 0.33 0.75 -15.61
N ASP A 309 -0.03 0.15 -16.73
CA ASP A 309 -1.25 -0.63 -16.89
C ASP A 309 -1.07 -2.09 -16.44
N ILE A 310 -2.19 -2.74 -16.10
CA ILE A 310 -2.25 -4.15 -15.68
C ILE A 310 -3.11 -4.91 -16.68
N HIS A 311 -2.58 -6.00 -17.24
CA HIS A 311 -3.37 -6.88 -18.10
C HIS A 311 -3.46 -8.29 -17.52
N PHE A 312 -4.68 -8.83 -17.51
CA PHE A 312 -4.98 -10.19 -17.05
C PHE A 312 -5.26 -11.10 -18.25
N ASN A 313 -4.76 -12.33 -18.21
CA ASN A 313 -4.95 -13.32 -19.28
C ASN A 313 -6.32 -14.00 -19.16
N ASP A 314 -7.26 -13.62 -20.03
CA ASP A 314 -8.65 -14.12 -19.99
C ASP A 314 -8.79 -15.57 -20.50
N ASP A 315 -7.71 -16.17 -21.00
CA ASP A 315 -7.64 -17.61 -21.28
C ASP A 315 -7.56 -18.42 -19.97
N GLU A 316 -7.12 -17.81 -18.87
CA GLU A 316 -7.14 -18.41 -17.54
C GLU A 316 -8.54 -18.36 -16.89
N HIS A 317 -8.89 -19.41 -16.15
CA HIS A 317 -10.17 -19.48 -15.44
C HIS A 317 -10.11 -18.69 -14.12
N PHE A 318 -10.36 -17.38 -14.20
CA PHE A 318 -10.40 -16.51 -13.03
C PHE A 318 -11.62 -16.75 -12.16
N VAL A 319 -11.38 -16.86 -10.85
CA VAL A 319 -12.41 -17.15 -9.85
C VAL A 319 -12.36 -16.15 -8.68
N PRO A 320 -13.47 -15.98 -7.93
CA PRO A 320 -13.47 -15.15 -6.73
C PRO A 320 -12.61 -15.77 -5.59
N PRO A 321 -12.27 -15.01 -4.53
CA PRO A 321 -11.32 -15.43 -3.49
C PRO A 321 -11.66 -16.72 -2.73
N ASN A 322 -12.94 -17.12 -2.69
CA ASN A 322 -13.42 -18.26 -1.90
C ASN A 322 -13.69 -19.50 -2.76
N SER A 323 -13.18 -19.54 -3.98
CA SER A 323 -13.34 -20.68 -4.88
C SER A 323 -12.22 -21.70 -4.68
N GLU A 324 -12.57 -22.99 -4.62
CA GLU A 324 -11.63 -24.09 -4.38
C GLU A 324 -10.76 -24.43 -5.60
N HIS A 325 -11.22 -24.09 -6.80
CA HIS A 325 -10.56 -24.40 -8.07
C HIS A 325 -10.53 -23.16 -8.96
N GLY A 326 -9.43 -22.97 -9.70
CA GLY A 326 -9.19 -21.83 -10.58
C GLY A 326 -8.10 -20.87 -10.08
N ILE A 327 -7.88 -19.79 -10.82
CA ILE A 327 -6.91 -18.74 -10.46
C ILE A 327 -7.65 -17.60 -9.78
N SER A 328 -7.31 -17.31 -8.52
CA SER A 328 -7.93 -16.24 -7.75
C SER A 328 -7.57 -14.89 -8.34
N LEU A 329 -8.57 -14.17 -8.85
CA LEU A 329 -8.36 -12.83 -9.41
C LEU A 329 -7.81 -11.86 -8.35
N LEU A 330 -8.24 -12.00 -7.08
CA LEU A 330 -7.72 -11.15 -6.00
C LEU A 330 -6.22 -11.34 -5.84
N LYS A 331 -5.76 -12.60 -5.85
CA LYS A 331 -4.35 -12.92 -5.65
C LYS A 331 -3.47 -12.35 -6.74
N VAL A 332 -3.90 -12.55 -7.99
CA VAL A 332 -3.21 -12.00 -9.15
C VAL A 332 -3.24 -10.48 -9.14
N ALA A 333 -4.40 -9.86 -8.89
CA ALA A 333 -4.51 -8.40 -8.89
C ALA A 333 -3.65 -7.73 -7.81
N VAL A 334 -3.59 -8.27 -6.59
CA VAL A 334 -2.72 -7.73 -5.53
C VAL A 334 -1.25 -7.80 -5.95
N HIS A 335 -0.82 -8.91 -6.55
CA HIS A 335 0.54 -9.08 -7.07
C HIS A 335 0.87 -8.04 -8.17
N GLU A 336 0.03 -7.95 -9.20
CA GLU A 336 0.26 -7.03 -10.32
C GLU A 336 0.23 -5.55 -9.88
N ILE A 337 -0.65 -5.19 -8.94
CA ILE A 337 -0.64 -3.84 -8.35
C ILE A 337 0.69 -3.57 -7.63
N GLY A 338 1.26 -4.56 -6.96
CA GLY A 338 2.59 -4.43 -6.37
C GLY A 338 3.66 -4.05 -7.40
N HIS A 339 3.62 -4.64 -8.60
CA HIS A 339 4.51 -4.25 -9.71
C HIS A 339 4.26 -2.83 -10.20
N VAL A 340 2.99 -2.44 -10.39
CA VAL A 340 2.63 -1.07 -10.78
C VAL A 340 3.18 -0.06 -9.76
N LEU A 341 3.14 -0.40 -8.48
CA LEU A 341 3.69 0.43 -7.41
C LEU A 341 5.23 0.38 -7.29
N GLY A 342 5.91 -0.47 -8.06
CA GLY A 342 7.37 -0.53 -8.14
C GLY A 342 8.03 -1.67 -7.35
N LEU A 343 7.27 -2.63 -6.85
CA LEU A 343 7.84 -3.85 -6.27
C LEU A 343 8.35 -4.79 -7.36
N SER A 344 9.44 -5.47 -7.06
CA SER A 344 9.95 -6.59 -7.85
C SER A 344 9.51 -7.91 -7.24
N HIS A 345 9.65 -9.00 -8.00
CA HIS A 345 9.40 -10.34 -7.49
C HIS A 345 10.23 -10.64 -6.24
N MET A 346 9.61 -11.31 -5.27
CA MET A 346 10.25 -11.81 -4.07
C MET A 346 10.09 -13.32 -3.98
N ASN A 347 11.21 -14.04 -3.98
CA ASN A 347 11.21 -15.51 -3.87
C ASN A 347 11.09 -15.97 -2.41
N LEU A 348 10.04 -15.53 -1.73
CA LEU A 348 9.71 -15.85 -0.35
C LEU A 348 8.33 -16.50 -0.30
N LEU A 349 8.24 -17.67 0.36
CA LEU A 349 6.96 -18.30 0.63
C LEU A 349 6.10 -17.36 1.48
N GLY A 350 4.85 -17.16 1.07
CA GLY A 350 3.91 -16.26 1.74
C GLY A 350 3.90 -14.82 1.20
N SER A 351 4.94 -14.38 0.49
CA SER A 351 4.94 -13.07 -0.17
C SER A 351 3.91 -13.04 -1.30
N VAL A 352 3.13 -11.96 -1.38
CA VAL A 352 2.23 -11.75 -2.51
C VAL A 352 3.00 -11.46 -3.79
N MET A 353 4.23 -10.96 -3.69
CA MET A 353 5.13 -10.69 -4.82
C MET A 353 5.90 -11.94 -5.28
N GLN A 354 5.54 -13.13 -4.80
CA GLN A 354 6.10 -14.37 -5.33
C GLN A 354 5.63 -14.61 -6.78
N PRO A 355 6.54 -14.89 -7.73
CA PRO A 355 6.20 -14.98 -9.15
C PRO A 355 5.26 -16.15 -9.48
N ASN A 356 5.46 -17.30 -8.83
CA ASN A 356 4.67 -18.50 -9.09
C ASN A 356 3.38 -18.49 -8.27
N TYR A 357 2.26 -18.86 -8.91
CA TYR A 357 0.97 -19.00 -8.27
C TYR A 357 0.95 -20.22 -7.34
N ILE A 358 0.84 -19.96 -6.04
CA ILE A 358 0.56 -21.01 -5.05
C ILE A 358 -0.95 -20.99 -4.73
N PRO A 359 -1.70 -22.07 -4.96
CA PRO A 359 -3.04 -22.20 -4.41
C PRO A 359 -2.92 -22.35 -2.89
N VAL A 360 -3.35 -21.34 -2.13
CA VAL A 360 -3.36 -21.38 -0.67
C VAL A 360 -4.82 -21.29 -0.24
N ASN A 361 -5.25 -22.24 0.60
CA ASN A 361 -6.63 -22.32 1.12
C ASN A 361 -6.86 -21.40 2.35
N GLU A 362 -5.89 -20.56 2.67
CA GLU A 362 -5.93 -19.63 3.79
C GLU A 362 -6.25 -18.22 3.31
N LYS A 363 -6.69 -17.36 4.23
CA LYS A 363 -6.98 -15.96 3.92
C LYS A 363 -5.71 -15.30 3.38
N MET A 364 -5.82 -14.68 2.22
CA MET A 364 -4.72 -13.95 1.60
C MET A 364 -4.41 -12.68 2.38
N GLU A 365 -3.15 -12.51 2.78
CA GLU A 365 -2.64 -11.37 3.54
C GLU A 365 -1.33 -10.86 2.93
N LEU A 366 -1.03 -9.57 3.07
CA LEU A 366 0.28 -9.00 2.75
C LEU A 366 1.31 -9.40 3.82
N ASP A 367 2.38 -10.06 3.39
CA ASP A 367 3.47 -10.46 4.29
C ASP A 367 4.18 -9.21 4.87
N LEU A 368 4.89 -9.39 5.99
CA LEU A 368 5.71 -8.33 6.56
C LEU A 368 6.76 -7.82 5.56
N ASN A 369 7.38 -8.68 4.75
CA ASN A 369 8.36 -8.27 3.76
C ASN A 369 7.74 -7.45 2.63
N ASP A 370 6.55 -7.81 2.16
CA ASP A 370 5.81 -7.04 1.16
C ASP A 370 5.52 -5.61 1.67
N ARG A 371 5.01 -5.51 2.91
CA ARG A 371 4.74 -4.24 3.58
C ARG A 371 5.99 -3.40 3.77
N MET A 372 7.08 -3.99 4.25
CA MET A 372 8.34 -3.28 4.46
C MET A 372 8.95 -2.80 3.14
N ALA A 373 8.88 -3.61 2.08
CA ALA A 373 9.40 -3.24 0.77
C ALA A 373 8.62 -2.06 0.18
N ILE A 374 7.29 -2.09 0.23
CA ILE A 374 6.48 -1.01 -0.33
C ILE A 374 6.61 0.29 0.50
N GLN A 375 6.73 0.17 1.82
CA GLN A 375 6.97 1.32 2.70
C GLN A 375 8.36 1.92 2.52
N LYS A 376 9.33 1.17 2.01
CA LYS A 376 10.63 1.72 1.62
C LYS A 376 10.51 2.68 0.42
N ILE A 377 9.53 2.45 -0.45
CA ILE A 377 9.26 3.27 -1.64
C ILE A 377 8.41 4.49 -1.26
N TYR A 378 7.27 4.28 -0.58
CA TYR A 378 6.27 5.35 -0.34
C TYR A 378 6.28 5.93 1.08
N GLY A 379 7.07 5.35 1.99
CA GLY A 379 7.05 5.71 3.41
C GLY A 379 5.95 5.00 4.19
N LYS A 380 5.89 5.31 5.49
CA LYS A 380 4.88 4.78 6.42
C LYS A 380 3.72 5.75 6.58
N CYS A 381 2.55 5.23 6.84
CA CYS A 381 1.38 6.04 7.18
C CYS A 381 1.61 6.81 8.48
N SER A 382 1.12 8.03 8.54
CA SER A 382 1.19 8.88 9.72
C SER A 382 -0.07 9.76 9.77
N GLY A 383 -0.41 10.25 10.95
CA GLY A 383 -1.52 11.17 11.11
C GLY A 383 -1.93 11.32 12.56
N ARG A 384 -2.78 12.31 12.80
CA ARG A 384 -3.38 12.60 14.11
C ARG A 384 -4.65 11.76 14.28
N PHE A 385 -4.93 11.38 15.52
CA PHE A 385 -6.19 10.73 15.90
C PHE A 385 -6.94 11.63 16.87
N ASN A 386 -8.27 11.57 16.84
CA ASN A 386 -9.13 12.28 17.79
C ASN A 386 -9.17 11.55 19.14
N THR A 387 -9.17 10.23 19.13
CA THR A 387 -9.17 9.41 20.36
C THR A 387 -8.48 8.08 20.07
N VAL A 388 -7.76 7.55 21.05
CA VAL A 388 -7.11 6.23 20.98
C VAL A 388 -7.31 5.52 22.31
N PHE A 389 -7.74 4.26 22.27
CA PHE A 389 -7.99 3.49 23.48
C PHE A 389 -7.84 1.99 23.24
N ASP A 390 -7.58 1.22 24.30
CA ASP A 390 -7.67 -0.24 24.24
C ASP A 390 -9.11 -0.67 24.55
N TRP A 391 -9.73 -1.35 23.59
CA TRP A 391 -11.00 -2.01 23.79
C TRP A 391 -10.77 -3.40 24.35
N VAL A 392 -11.40 -3.71 25.48
CA VAL A 392 -11.26 -5.00 26.16
C VAL A 392 -12.49 -5.86 25.86
N HIS A 393 -12.29 -7.03 25.30
CA HIS A 393 -13.30 -8.09 25.17
C HIS A 393 -13.01 -9.19 26.19
N GLN A 394 -14.05 -9.73 26.81
CA GLN A 394 -13.93 -10.89 27.69
C GLN A 394 -14.67 -12.05 27.04
N GLU A 395 -13.94 -13.12 26.75
CA GLU A 395 -14.47 -14.32 26.14
C GLU A 395 -14.01 -15.53 26.98
N PRO A 396 -14.86 -16.55 27.18
CA PRO A 396 -14.42 -17.79 27.78
C PRO A 396 -13.46 -18.52 26.82
N ASP A 397 -12.33 -18.98 27.33
CA ASP A 397 -11.45 -19.89 26.59
C ASP A 397 -12.08 -21.29 26.46
N ASP A 398 -11.41 -22.20 25.75
CA ASP A 398 -11.86 -23.59 25.56
C ASP A 398 -12.08 -24.35 26.89
N LEU A 399 -11.52 -23.85 28.00
CA LEU A 399 -11.65 -24.39 29.35
C LEU A 399 -12.72 -23.66 30.19
N GLY A 400 -13.46 -22.71 29.58
CA GLY A 400 -14.49 -21.90 30.23
C GLY A 400 -13.97 -20.79 31.14
N ARG A 401 -12.66 -20.51 31.14
CA ARG A 401 -12.05 -19.42 31.91
C ARG A 401 -12.22 -18.12 31.15
N GLN A 402 -12.64 -17.06 31.83
CA GLN A 402 -12.75 -15.73 31.23
C GLN A 402 -11.36 -15.17 30.89
N VAL A 403 -11.06 -15.03 29.60
CA VAL A 403 -9.84 -14.43 29.08
C VAL A 403 -10.15 -13.04 28.53
N SER A 404 -9.33 -12.07 28.90
CA SER A 404 -9.46 -10.71 28.39
C SER A 404 -8.58 -10.52 27.17
N HIS A 405 -9.20 -10.28 26.01
CA HIS A 405 -8.54 -9.88 24.78
C HIS A 405 -8.61 -8.36 24.64
N TYR A 406 -7.55 -7.72 24.15
CA TYR A 406 -7.55 -6.27 23.97
C TYR A 406 -6.90 -5.88 22.65
N ASN A 407 -7.62 -5.04 21.91
CA ASN A 407 -7.16 -4.44 20.67
C ASN A 407 -7.18 -2.92 20.83
N THR A 408 -6.26 -2.23 20.18
CA THR A 408 -6.21 -0.76 20.24
C THR A 408 -7.09 -0.20 19.13
N TYR A 409 -7.93 0.77 19.47
CA TYR A 409 -8.82 1.44 18.53
C TYR A 409 -8.37 2.87 18.34
N PHE A 410 -8.30 3.29 17.08
CA PHE A 410 -7.89 4.62 16.68
C PHE A 410 -9.08 5.30 16.00
N PHE A 411 -9.55 6.42 16.53
CA PHE A 411 -10.66 7.18 15.96
C PHE A 411 -10.10 8.43 15.28
N ARG A 412 -10.54 8.71 14.05
CA ARG A 412 -10.17 9.90 13.28
C ARG A 412 -11.38 10.39 12.50
N ARG A 413 -11.83 11.61 12.78
CA ARG A 413 -13.04 12.19 12.17
C ARG A 413 -14.21 11.21 12.33
N SER A 414 -14.79 10.74 11.24
CA SER A 414 -15.90 9.78 11.19
C SER A 414 -15.46 8.32 11.02
N TRP A 415 -14.17 8.02 11.12
CA TRP A 415 -13.59 6.70 10.82
C TRP A 415 -12.87 6.13 12.04
N TYR A 416 -12.77 4.80 12.08
CA TYR A 416 -11.95 4.12 13.07
C TYR A 416 -11.19 2.94 12.49
N TRP A 417 -10.08 2.61 13.14
CA TRP A 417 -9.24 1.45 12.86
C TRP A 417 -9.20 0.56 14.09
N ARG A 418 -9.40 -0.75 13.88
CA ARG A 418 -9.11 -1.77 14.88
C ARG A 418 -7.68 -2.27 14.64
N TYR A 419 -6.82 -2.05 15.62
CA TYR A 419 -5.43 -2.45 15.60
C TYR A 419 -5.21 -3.72 16.41
N GLU A 420 -4.70 -4.75 15.76
CA GLU A 420 -4.38 -6.02 16.39
C GLU A 420 -2.97 -5.97 16.98
N ASN A 421 -2.91 -5.87 18.31
CA ASN A 421 -1.66 -5.70 19.03
C ASN A 421 -0.73 -6.93 18.89
N SER A 422 -1.28 -8.14 18.85
CA SER A 422 -0.51 -9.39 18.70
C SER A 422 0.22 -9.48 17.35
N SER A 423 -0.41 -8.98 16.28
CA SER A 423 0.12 -9.04 14.91
C SER A 423 0.84 -7.74 14.50
N ASN A 424 0.86 -6.73 15.37
CA ASN A 424 1.49 -5.42 15.13
C ASN A 424 1.02 -4.77 13.81
N ARG A 425 -0.29 -4.83 13.53
CA ARG A 425 -0.93 -4.28 12.32
C ARG A 425 -2.40 -3.95 12.52
N THR A 426 -2.92 -3.07 11.68
CA THR A 426 -4.36 -2.85 11.52
C THR A 426 -5.03 -4.13 11.00
N TRP A 427 -6.22 -4.45 11.50
CA TRP A 427 -7.03 -5.56 11.00
C TRP A 427 -7.49 -5.31 9.55
N TYR A 428 -7.51 -6.33 8.70
CA TYR A 428 -7.92 -6.17 7.30
C TYR A 428 -9.37 -5.71 7.18
N GLY A 429 -9.65 -4.77 6.29
CA GLY A 429 -11.01 -4.24 6.16
C GLY A 429 -11.28 -3.05 7.10
N TYR A 430 -10.24 -2.44 7.66
CA TYR A 430 -10.29 -1.13 8.31
C TYR A 430 -9.54 -0.08 7.45
N PRO A 431 -9.91 1.21 7.50
CA PRO A 431 -10.88 1.81 8.40
C PRO A 431 -12.34 1.43 8.09
N GLN A 432 -13.20 1.64 9.10
CA GLN A 432 -14.66 1.60 8.96
C GLN A 432 -15.26 2.90 9.49
N GLU A 433 -16.46 3.24 9.03
CA GLU A 433 -17.18 4.42 9.55
C GLU A 433 -17.65 4.17 10.98
N LEU A 434 -17.53 5.16 11.86
CA LEU A 434 -18.00 5.07 13.25
C LEU A 434 -19.48 4.68 13.34
N LYS A 435 -20.32 5.20 12.44
CA LYS A 435 -21.76 4.88 12.38
C LYS A 435 -22.06 3.39 12.12
N VAL A 436 -21.10 2.65 11.55
CA VAL A 436 -21.26 1.22 11.21
C VAL A 436 -20.90 0.33 12.40
N GLY A 437 -19.84 0.70 13.13
CA GLY A 437 -19.29 -0.14 14.20
C GLY A 437 -19.64 0.29 15.62
N TRP A 438 -20.25 1.45 15.81
CA TRP A 438 -20.51 2.01 17.15
C TRP A 438 -21.90 2.64 17.21
N GLU A 439 -22.88 1.88 17.69
CA GLU A 439 -24.28 2.32 17.67
C GLU A 439 -24.56 3.35 18.77
N GLY A 440 -25.11 4.50 18.37
CA GLY A 440 -25.65 5.51 19.28
C GLY A 440 -24.64 6.54 19.85
N ILE A 441 -23.34 6.35 19.62
CA ILE A 441 -22.35 7.41 19.86
C ILE A 441 -22.36 8.44 18.72
N PRO A 442 -21.83 9.66 18.92
CA PRO A 442 -21.64 10.60 17.83
C PRO A 442 -20.77 10.02 16.70
N HIS A 443 -21.17 10.26 15.45
CA HIS A 443 -20.55 9.61 14.28
C HIS A 443 -19.25 10.24 13.81
N ALA A 444 -18.73 11.27 14.50
CA ALA A 444 -17.46 11.90 14.18
C ALA A 444 -16.88 12.63 15.38
N ASP A 445 -15.57 12.83 15.37
CA ASP A 445 -14.82 13.70 16.30
C ASP A 445 -15.21 13.46 17.76
N ILE A 446 -15.04 12.20 18.19
CA ILE A 446 -15.09 11.84 19.60
C ILE A 446 -13.91 12.52 20.29
N ASP A 447 -14.14 13.12 21.45
CA ASP A 447 -13.09 13.83 22.19
C ASP A 447 -12.34 12.86 23.10
N ALA A 448 -13.06 11.97 23.79
CA ALA A 448 -12.43 11.08 24.75
C ALA A 448 -13.17 9.75 24.95
N PHE A 449 -12.42 8.78 25.45
CA PHE A 449 -12.92 7.47 25.85
C PHE A 449 -12.50 7.18 27.29
N LEU A 450 -13.44 6.69 28.10
CA LEU A 450 -13.17 6.26 29.47
C LEU A 450 -13.70 4.85 29.66
N HIS A 451 -12.85 3.98 30.20
CA HIS A 451 -13.30 2.73 30.75
C HIS A 451 -12.72 2.49 32.14
N PHE A 452 -13.46 1.81 33.00
CA PHE A 452 -12.96 1.35 34.28
C PHE A 452 -13.82 0.21 34.82
N TRP A 453 -13.26 -0.51 35.79
CA TRP A 453 -13.91 -1.63 36.44
C TRP A 453 -14.10 -1.30 37.92
N THR A 454 -15.30 -1.59 38.39
CA THR A 454 -15.60 -1.73 39.82
C THR A 454 -15.68 -3.23 40.14
N LYS A 455 -15.72 -3.61 41.42
CA LYS A 455 -15.78 -5.02 41.86
C LYS A 455 -16.89 -5.85 41.20
N LYS A 456 -17.95 -5.22 40.67
CA LYS A 456 -19.12 -5.90 40.11
C LYS A 456 -19.48 -5.48 38.69
N LYS A 457 -18.95 -4.36 38.18
CA LYS A 457 -19.42 -3.76 36.92
C LYS A 457 -18.28 -3.08 36.18
N ARG A 458 -18.28 -3.21 34.86
CA ARG A 458 -17.49 -2.37 33.95
C ARG A 458 -18.32 -1.17 33.53
N PHE A 459 -17.65 -0.03 33.39
CA PHE A 459 -18.22 1.19 32.85
C PHE A 459 -17.41 1.63 31.65
N THR A 460 -18.13 1.98 30.58
CA THR A 460 -17.57 2.46 29.32
C THR A 460 -18.30 3.74 28.93
N PHE A 461 -17.54 4.80 28.65
CA PHE A 461 -18.09 6.10 28.29
C PHE A 461 -17.35 6.72 27.11
N PHE A 462 -18.11 7.39 26.25
CA PHE A 462 -17.61 8.24 25.17
C PHE A 462 -17.98 9.70 25.45
N PHE A 463 -17.07 10.63 25.17
CA PHE A 463 -17.26 12.06 25.42
C PHE A 463 -17.23 12.85 24.12
N LYS A 464 -18.13 13.84 24.01
CA LYS A 464 -18.14 14.82 22.93
C LYS A 464 -18.74 16.14 23.39
N GLY A 465 -17.99 17.22 23.25
CA GLY A 465 -18.36 18.53 23.73
C GLY A 465 -18.63 18.49 25.24
N LYS A 466 -19.80 18.97 25.66
CA LYS A 466 -20.21 18.96 27.08
C LYS A 466 -20.97 17.69 27.48
N LEU A 467 -21.12 16.74 26.57
CA LEU A 467 -21.95 15.55 26.75
C LEU A 467 -21.09 14.28 26.80
N TYR A 468 -21.64 13.25 27.45
CA TYR A 468 -21.08 11.91 27.42
C TYR A 468 -22.18 10.85 27.30
N TRP A 469 -21.80 9.71 26.72
CA TRP A 469 -22.65 8.55 26.45
C TRP A 469 -22.11 7.36 27.23
N ARG A 470 -22.98 6.57 27.86
CA ARG A 470 -22.62 5.28 28.43
C ARG A 470 -22.82 4.19 27.37
N TYR A 471 -21.80 3.38 27.14
CA TYR A 471 -21.84 2.29 26.18
C TYR A 471 -22.18 0.97 26.88
N ASP A 472 -23.06 0.19 26.26
CA ASP A 472 -23.34 -1.19 26.62
C ASP A 472 -22.45 -2.10 25.77
N ASP A 473 -21.36 -2.55 26.37
CA ASP A 473 -20.40 -3.37 25.64
C ASP A 473 -20.95 -4.75 25.26
N LEU A 474 -22.00 -5.24 25.94
CA LEU A 474 -22.60 -6.55 25.65
C LEU A 474 -23.56 -6.47 24.47
N ASN A 475 -24.28 -5.35 24.34
CA ASN A 475 -25.25 -5.12 23.27
C ASN A 475 -24.70 -4.25 22.12
N ASP A 476 -23.44 -3.86 22.20
CA ASP A 476 -22.71 -3.03 21.24
C ASP A 476 -23.47 -1.74 20.83
N LYS A 477 -24.02 -1.04 21.83
CA LYS A 477 -24.77 0.20 21.63
C LYS A 477 -24.77 1.09 22.86
N THR A 478 -25.03 2.38 22.69
CA THR A 478 -25.24 3.27 23.84
C THR A 478 -26.53 2.97 24.60
N TYR A 479 -26.48 3.09 25.92
CA TYR A 479 -27.69 3.14 26.74
C TYR A 479 -28.49 4.41 26.41
N ARG A 480 -29.80 4.30 26.22
CA ARG A 480 -30.72 5.45 26.34
C ARG A 480 -31.03 5.73 27.80
N GLN A 481 -31.25 4.65 28.55
CA GLN A 481 -31.36 4.64 30.00
C GLN A 481 -30.57 3.44 30.53
N ASP A 482 -29.73 3.65 31.54
CA ASP A 482 -28.94 2.58 32.15
C ASP A 482 -29.74 1.81 33.23
N PRO A 483 -29.24 0.67 33.73
CA PRO A 483 -29.92 -0.11 34.79
C PRO A 483 -30.13 0.66 36.10
N GLU A 484 -29.41 1.76 36.30
CA GLU A 484 -29.54 2.66 37.45
C GLU A 484 -30.55 3.79 37.21
N GLY A 485 -31.17 3.85 36.02
CA GLY A 485 -32.20 4.81 35.65
C GLY A 485 -31.69 6.12 35.05
N HIS A 486 -30.38 6.30 34.86
CA HIS A 486 -29.83 7.51 34.26
C HIS A 486 -30.04 7.53 32.76
N ILE A 487 -30.42 8.69 32.22
CA ILE A 487 -30.68 8.91 30.80
C ILE A 487 -29.44 9.49 30.12
N TYR A 488 -29.13 9.02 28.91
CA TYR A 488 -28.00 9.50 28.10
C TYR A 488 -28.46 10.00 26.71
N PRO A 489 -27.70 10.91 26.07
CA PRO A 489 -26.49 11.55 26.58
C PRO A 489 -26.74 12.47 27.77
N ARG A 490 -25.72 12.61 28.63
CA ARG A 490 -25.80 13.42 29.86
C ARG A 490 -24.71 14.48 29.86
N LEU A 491 -24.93 15.59 30.57
CA LEU A 491 -23.89 16.60 30.77
C LEU A 491 -22.76 16.05 31.63
N ILE A 492 -21.51 16.33 31.26
CA ILE A 492 -20.34 15.92 32.05
C ILE A 492 -20.45 16.43 33.49
N SER A 493 -20.91 17.67 33.68
CA SER A 493 -21.10 18.28 35.01
C SER A 493 -22.11 17.56 35.89
N ASP A 494 -23.10 16.89 35.29
CA ASP A 494 -24.10 16.16 36.07
C ASP A 494 -23.52 14.83 36.54
N GLY A 495 -22.77 14.13 35.68
CA GLY A 495 -22.15 12.83 35.96
C GLY A 495 -20.90 12.93 36.83
N PHE A 496 -20.14 14.02 36.66
CA PHE A 496 -18.88 14.30 37.34
C PHE A 496 -18.93 15.72 37.89
N PRO A 497 -19.59 15.94 39.05
CA PRO A 497 -19.75 17.26 39.65
C PRO A 497 -18.41 17.97 39.86
N GLY A 498 -18.30 19.20 39.39
CA GLY A 498 -17.07 20.01 39.42
C GLY A 498 -16.20 19.90 38.16
N ILE A 499 -16.56 19.03 37.21
CA ILE A 499 -15.90 18.96 35.90
C ILE A 499 -16.74 19.73 34.86
N SER A 500 -16.23 20.87 34.41
CA SER A 500 -16.83 21.64 33.32
C SER A 500 -16.31 21.13 31.98
N GLY A 501 -17.17 20.56 31.14
CA GLY A 501 -16.84 20.25 29.74
C GLY A 501 -16.79 21.51 28.85
N PRO A 502 -16.20 21.45 27.65
CA PRO A 502 -15.61 20.25 27.04
C PRO A 502 -14.25 19.88 27.62
N ILE A 503 -13.90 18.60 27.52
CA ILE A 503 -12.58 18.06 27.91
C ILE A 503 -11.78 17.73 26.66
N ASP A 504 -10.46 17.73 26.77
CA ASP A 504 -9.58 17.25 25.69
C ASP A 504 -9.49 15.73 25.71
N THR A 505 -9.28 15.13 26.88
CA THR A 505 -9.28 13.67 27.07
C THR A 505 -9.50 13.29 28.53
N VAL A 506 -9.67 12.01 28.81
CA VAL A 506 -9.87 11.47 30.16
C VAL A 506 -9.27 10.08 30.27
N PHE A 507 -8.71 9.72 31.43
CA PHE A 507 -8.38 8.33 31.73
C PHE A 507 -8.60 8.01 33.21
N TYR A 508 -8.77 6.73 33.51
CA TYR A 508 -8.85 6.21 34.87
C TYR A 508 -7.51 5.59 35.26
N ASP A 509 -6.97 5.99 36.42
CA ASP A 509 -5.77 5.40 36.98
C ASP A 509 -6.13 4.36 38.04
N GLN A 510 -5.72 3.12 37.79
CA GLN A 510 -5.99 2.01 38.70
C GLN A 510 -5.18 2.08 39.99
N ARG A 511 -4.07 2.84 40.02
CA ARG A 511 -3.14 2.90 41.15
C ARG A 511 -3.70 3.67 42.33
N ASP A 512 -4.50 4.70 42.05
CA ASP A 512 -5.05 5.61 43.06
C ASP A 512 -6.58 5.76 42.99
N HIS A 513 -7.24 5.02 42.10
CA HIS A 513 -8.69 5.00 41.91
C HIS A 513 -9.29 6.36 41.53
N ASN A 514 -8.53 7.21 40.83
CA ASN A 514 -8.99 8.51 40.35
C ASN A 514 -9.23 8.51 38.83
N ILE A 515 -10.20 9.32 38.39
CA ILE A 515 -10.37 9.69 36.99
C ILE A 515 -9.70 11.05 36.77
N TYR A 516 -8.83 11.14 35.77
CA TYR A 516 -8.11 12.35 35.41
C TYR A 516 -8.71 12.97 34.15
N PHE A 517 -9.33 14.14 34.29
CA PHE A 517 -9.89 14.93 33.18
C PHE A 517 -8.89 15.99 32.72
N PHE A 518 -8.54 15.98 31.44
CA PHE A 518 -7.57 16.90 30.85
C PHE A 518 -8.27 18.01 30.08
N HIS A 519 -7.83 19.26 30.29
CA HIS A 519 -8.29 20.41 29.51
C HIS A 519 -7.21 21.49 29.45
N GLY A 520 -6.76 21.81 28.25
CA GLY A 520 -5.66 22.73 28.01
C GLY A 520 -4.38 22.24 28.67
N ARG A 521 -3.82 23.04 29.58
CA ARG A 521 -2.58 22.69 30.33
C ARG A 521 -2.86 22.05 31.68
N ASN A 522 -4.14 21.87 32.02
CA ASN A 522 -4.57 21.49 33.34
C ASN A 522 -5.17 20.09 33.33
N VAL A 523 -5.03 19.42 34.46
CA VAL A 523 -5.68 18.16 34.77
C VAL A 523 -6.47 18.33 36.05
N THR A 524 -7.66 17.75 36.10
CA THR A 524 -8.53 17.69 37.30
C THR A 524 -8.75 16.23 37.66
N ALA A 525 -8.37 15.82 38.87
CA ALA A 525 -8.67 14.48 39.36
C ALA A 525 -10.05 14.43 40.04
N PHE A 526 -10.81 13.39 39.73
CA PHE A 526 -12.11 13.09 40.30
C PHE A 526 -12.03 11.75 41.02
N GLY A 527 -12.29 11.75 42.32
CA GLY A 527 -12.22 10.55 43.15
C GLY A 527 -13.44 9.67 42.94
N MET A 528 -13.23 8.41 42.56
CA MET A 528 -14.33 7.48 42.31
C MET A 528 -15.11 7.11 43.57
N GLU A 529 -14.41 7.05 44.71
CA GLU A 529 -15.04 6.73 46.00
C GLU A 529 -15.79 7.92 46.60
N SER A 530 -15.20 9.12 46.52
CA SER A 530 -15.81 10.34 47.06
C SER A 530 -16.87 10.95 46.14
N GLN A 531 -16.88 10.56 44.85
CA GLN A 531 -17.66 11.16 43.76
C GLN A 531 -17.53 12.68 43.69
N LYS A 532 -16.33 13.19 43.97
CA LYS A 532 -16.01 14.62 43.98
C LYS A 532 -14.64 14.89 43.39
N VAL A 533 -14.43 16.12 42.93
CA VAL A 533 -13.09 16.62 42.59
C VAL A 533 -12.18 16.51 43.80
N VAL A 534 -10.99 15.97 43.59
CA VAL A 534 -9.96 15.81 44.64
C VAL A 534 -9.46 17.21 45.05
N PRO A 535 -9.33 17.50 46.37
CA PRO A 535 -8.80 18.78 46.82
C PRO A 535 -7.42 19.11 46.24
N GLY A 536 -7.21 20.37 45.87
CA GLY A 536 -5.95 20.83 45.27
C GLY A 536 -5.84 20.67 43.75
N TYR A 537 -6.92 20.26 43.08
CA TYR A 537 -7.05 20.32 41.62
C TYR A 537 -7.89 21.53 41.17
N PRO A 538 -7.72 22.04 39.93
CA PRO A 538 -6.83 21.53 38.87
C PRO A 538 -5.35 21.78 39.14
N LYS A 539 -4.49 20.96 38.55
CA LYS A 539 -3.02 21.09 38.57
C LYS A 539 -2.49 21.15 37.13
N ALA A 540 -1.27 21.64 36.93
CA ALA A 540 -0.65 21.59 35.61
C ALA A 540 -0.29 20.13 35.25
N ILE A 541 -0.41 19.76 33.97
CA ILE A 541 -0.03 18.42 33.50
C ILE A 541 1.45 18.14 33.82
N GLU A 542 2.31 19.15 33.66
CA GLU A 542 3.77 19.06 33.90
C GLU A 542 4.11 18.77 35.37
N ASP A 543 3.26 19.18 36.31
CA ASP A 543 3.47 18.93 37.75
C ASP A 543 3.13 17.48 38.13
N LEU A 544 2.16 16.87 37.43
CA LEU A 544 1.76 15.47 37.66
C LEU A 544 2.54 14.47 36.83
N PHE A 545 2.94 14.86 35.63
CA PHE A 545 3.57 14.00 34.63
C PHE A 545 4.84 14.69 34.13
N PRO A 546 5.89 14.78 34.96
CA PRO A 546 7.10 15.50 34.59
C PRO A 546 7.80 14.84 33.39
N ALA A 547 8.46 15.62 32.54
CA ALA A 547 9.23 15.06 31.44
C ALA A 547 10.56 14.48 31.93
N ALA A 548 10.88 13.25 31.52
CA ALA A 548 12.19 12.65 31.80
C ALA A 548 13.32 13.37 31.05
N LYS A 549 13.00 14.00 29.90
CA LYS A 549 13.91 14.84 29.13
C LYS A 549 13.39 16.26 29.08
N SER A 550 14.23 17.22 29.49
CA SER A 550 13.86 18.63 29.49
C SER A 550 13.39 19.09 28.11
N GLY A 551 12.25 19.80 28.09
CA GLY A 551 11.61 20.31 26.86
C GLY A 551 10.76 19.30 26.09
N ASP A 552 10.80 18.01 26.44
CA ASP A 552 10.05 16.96 25.74
C ASP A 552 8.80 16.55 26.50
N HIS A 553 7.74 17.36 26.39
CA HIS A 553 6.48 17.15 27.09
C HIS A 553 5.29 17.46 26.17
N PRO A 554 4.18 16.70 26.22
CA PRO A 554 2.97 17.00 25.47
C PRO A 554 2.18 18.15 26.13
N LYS A 555 2.65 19.39 25.99
CA LYS A 555 2.05 20.58 26.62
C LYS A 555 0.72 20.97 25.97
N GLY A 556 -0.30 21.36 26.73
CA GLY A 556 -1.59 21.84 26.18
C GLY A 556 -2.52 20.71 25.76
N ASN A 557 -3.46 20.99 24.84
CA ASN A 557 -4.54 20.06 24.52
C ASN A 557 -4.02 18.73 23.99
N LEU A 558 -4.37 17.65 24.69
CA LEU A 558 -4.01 16.26 24.38
C LEU A 558 -5.08 15.64 23.48
N ASP A 559 -4.69 14.70 22.63
CA ASP A 559 -5.63 13.97 21.78
C ASP A 559 -6.14 12.71 22.49
N SER A 560 -5.26 12.00 23.21
CA SER A 560 -5.70 10.89 24.05
C SER A 560 -4.73 10.66 25.21
N VAL A 561 -5.26 10.29 26.37
CA VAL A 561 -4.50 9.64 27.43
C VAL A 561 -5.23 8.36 27.78
N TYR A 562 -4.52 7.24 27.85
CA TYR A 562 -5.14 5.97 28.22
C TYR A 562 -4.10 4.98 28.76
N PHE A 563 -4.56 4.01 29.54
CA PHE A 563 -3.74 2.87 29.93
C PHE A 563 -3.84 1.77 28.86
N SER A 564 -2.70 1.38 28.28
CA SER A 564 -2.66 0.26 27.34
C SER A 564 -2.46 -1.06 28.08
N PHE A 565 -3.38 -2.00 27.89
CA PHE A 565 -3.29 -3.34 28.45
C PHE A 565 -2.21 -4.16 27.75
N SER A 566 -2.00 -3.93 26.45
CA SER A 566 -0.94 -4.58 25.66
C SER A 566 0.46 -4.22 26.12
N HIS A 567 0.68 -2.96 26.47
CA HIS A 567 2.00 -2.46 26.83
C HIS A 567 2.18 -2.27 28.34
N LYS A 568 1.11 -2.42 29.12
CA LYS A 568 1.06 -2.19 30.57
C LYS A 568 1.62 -0.82 30.97
N ALA A 569 1.28 0.21 30.20
CA ALA A 569 1.78 1.57 30.36
C ALA A 569 0.71 2.60 30.02
N ILE A 570 0.81 3.78 30.64
CA ILE A 570 -0.05 4.93 30.32
C ILE A 570 0.58 5.67 29.14
N PHE A 571 -0.21 5.90 28.10
CA PHE A 571 0.20 6.64 26.91
C PHE A 571 -0.45 8.03 26.88
N PHE A 572 0.33 9.01 26.46
CA PHE A 572 -0.11 10.36 26.11
C PHE A 572 0.09 10.55 24.62
N ILE A 573 -0.95 10.96 23.91
CA ILE A 573 -0.93 11.16 22.46
C ILE A 573 -1.25 12.62 22.16
N LYS A 574 -0.42 13.23 21.32
CA LYS A 574 -0.65 14.58 20.80
C LYS A 574 -0.07 14.75 19.40
N GLY A 575 -0.90 15.12 18.45
CA GLY A 575 -0.54 15.24 17.04
C GLY A 575 -0.13 13.89 16.47
N SER A 576 1.11 13.77 16.02
CA SER A 576 1.70 12.53 15.50
C SER A 576 2.69 11.88 16.47
N TYR A 577 2.70 12.35 17.72
CA TYR A 577 3.65 11.93 18.74
C TYR A 577 2.97 11.21 19.89
N VAL A 578 3.71 10.29 20.47
CA VAL A 578 3.31 9.52 21.65
C VAL A 578 4.41 9.54 22.70
N TRP A 579 4.00 9.75 23.94
CA TRP A 579 4.81 9.60 25.16
C TRP A 579 4.22 8.47 25.97
N ASN A 580 5.04 7.77 26.75
CA ASN A 580 4.54 6.84 27.75
C ASN A 580 5.16 7.12 29.11
N VAL A 581 4.36 6.88 30.15
CA VAL A 581 4.82 6.96 31.53
C VAL A 581 5.86 5.86 31.77
N ALA A 582 6.96 6.22 32.43
CA ALA A 582 8.02 5.32 32.82
C ALA A 582 7.51 4.31 33.86
N THR A 583 7.97 3.06 33.73
CA THR A 583 7.67 1.98 34.67
C THR A 583 8.84 1.68 35.62
N SER A 584 9.97 2.38 35.47
CA SER A 584 11.15 2.22 36.34
C SER A 584 11.07 3.13 37.56
N ASP A 585 11.61 2.66 38.68
CA ASP A 585 11.72 3.40 39.94
C ASP A 585 12.84 4.47 39.91
N ASP A 586 13.71 4.46 38.89
CA ASP A 586 14.84 5.40 38.77
C ASP A 586 14.42 6.82 38.37
N LEU A 587 13.18 6.99 37.90
CA LEU A 587 12.65 8.28 37.47
C LEU A 587 11.57 8.74 38.46
N PRO A 588 11.35 10.07 38.58
CA PRO A 588 10.22 10.59 39.35
C PRO A 588 8.91 9.91 38.97
N TYR A 589 8.04 9.70 39.96
CA TYR A 589 6.73 9.12 39.72
C TYR A 589 6.02 9.84 38.56
N ASN A 590 5.38 9.07 37.68
CA ASN A 590 4.69 9.55 36.48
C ASN A 590 5.57 10.23 35.41
N SER A 591 6.89 10.05 35.45
CA SER A 591 7.77 10.64 34.43
C SER A 591 7.42 10.18 33.01
N LEU A 592 7.28 11.11 32.08
CA LEU A 592 7.07 10.82 30.66
C LEU A 592 8.40 10.58 29.96
N LEU A 593 8.55 9.41 29.34
CA LEU A 593 9.69 9.10 28.48
C LEU A 593 9.67 9.97 27.21
N PRO A 594 10.83 10.19 26.56
CA PRO A 594 10.90 10.97 25.33
C PRO A 594 9.94 10.51 24.25
N HIS A 595 9.41 11.45 23.46
CA HIS A 595 8.43 11.10 22.44
C HIS A 595 9.00 10.22 21.35
N ARG A 596 8.11 9.43 20.76
CA ARG A 596 8.32 8.76 19.49
C ARG A 596 7.17 9.08 18.53
N LEU A 597 7.35 8.78 17.25
CA LEU A 597 6.25 8.92 16.30
C LEU A 597 5.22 7.81 16.53
N ILE A 598 3.94 8.14 16.38
CA ILE A 598 2.85 7.15 16.52
C ILE A 598 3.08 5.97 15.57
N ASN A 599 3.59 6.20 14.36
CA ASN A 599 3.82 5.15 13.36
C ASN A 599 5.09 4.31 13.59
N GLU A 600 5.90 4.66 14.60
CA GLU A 600 6.95 3.79 15.14
C GLU A 600 6.38 2.83 16.19
N GLN A 601 5.31 3.25 16.89
CA GLN A 601 4.62 2.46 17.90
C GLN A 601 3.55 1.53 17.31
N TRP A 602 2.70 2.06 16.42
CA TRP A 602 1.61 1.34 15.78
C TRP A 602 1.72 1.48 14.26
N LYS A 603 1.93 0.37 13.58
CA LYS A 603 2.19 0.32 12.13
C LYS A 603 0.90 0.31 11.31
N ASP A 604 0.96 0.67 10.03
CA ASP A 604 -0.10 0.43 9.05
C ASP A 604 -1.49 0.97 9.43
N ILE A 605 -1.54 2.13 10.07
CA ILE A 605 -2.80 2.86 10.30
C ILE A 605 -2.93 3.91 9.20
N CYS A 606 -3.39 3.46 8.03
CA CYS A 606 -3.47 4.24 6.79
C CYS A 606 -4.90 4.70 6.49
N ASP A 607 -5.01 5.88 5.89
CA ASP A 607 -6.29 6.32 5.30
C ASP A 607 -6.57 5.49 4.04
N VAL A 608 -7.85 5.20 3.81
CA VAL A 608 -8.30 4.49 2.61
C VAL A 608 -9.37 5.33 1.93
N HIS A 609 -9.25 5.50 0.61
CA HIS A 609 -10.20 6.30 -0.15
C HIS A 609 -11.62 5.68 -0.10
N PRO A 610 -12.70 6.46 0.09
CA PRO A 610 -14.06 5.93 0.26
C PRO A 610 -14.55 5.01 -0.86
N SER A 611 -14.10 5.23 -2.11
CA SER A 611 -14.45 4.35 -3.24
C SER A 611 -13.97 2.90 -3.06
N MET A 612 -12.95 2.67 -2.22
CA MET A 612 -12.45 1.33 -1.89
C MET A 612 -13.18 0.71 -0.68
N LEU A 613 -13.94 1.52 0.06
CA LEU A 613 -14.64 1.12 1.29
C LEU A 613 -16.11 0.80 1.04
N SER A 614 -16.74 1.43 0.04
CA SER A 614 -18.14 1.19 -0.35
C SER A 614 -18.29 -0.17 -1.02
N MET A 615 -18.31 -1.23 -0.21
CA MET A 615 -18.62 -2.57 -0.65
C MET A 615 -20.15 -2.73 -0.63
N PRO A 616 -20.80 -3.11 -1.75
CA PRO A 616 -22.20 -3.50 -1.71
C PRO A 616 -22.37 -4.58 -0.64
N ARG A 617 -23.27 -4.35 0.33
CA ARG A 617 -23.65 -5.40 1.27
C ARG A 617 -24.23 -6.56 0.46
N ARG A 618 -23.76 -7.78 0.75
CA ARG A 618 -24.40 -9.01 0.25
C ARG A 618 -25.85 -9.06 0.67
#